data_AF-A0A2D7WW67-F1
#
_entry.id   AF-A0A2D7WW67-F1
#
_cell.length_a   1.000
_cell.length_b   1.000
_cell.length_c   1.000
_cell.angle_alpha   90.00
_cell.angle_beta   90.00
_cell.angle_gamma   90.00
#
_symmetry.space_group_name_H-M   'P 1'
#
loop_
_entity.id
_entity.type
_entity.pdbx_description
1 polymer ?
#
loop_
_entity_poly.entity_id
_entity_poly.type
_entity_poly.pdbx_seq_one_letter_code
_entity_poly.pdbx_strand_id
1 'polypeptide(L)'
;MTDILDTIAADAEAFEDLTTEKGAELSDLIRQASDVTKSISNAEEAVKSLKKTRDRYLYELIPARMSEIGMDKVEVDGNSVSLTTFVSATMPKDPLQKDLAIQHLRSIGCGDFIKNKLEVSFGLSQDNEAKALEADLVEAGHDTSSKIWVEPMTLKKLAKERLQAGQEFDTELFNAHIGTVAKIKGA
;
A
#
# COMPACT_ATOMS: atom_id res chain seq x y z
N MET A 1 -39.04 17.18 11.17
CA MET A 1 -38.46 17.00 12.52
C MET A 1 -38.88 15.62 13.02
N THR A 2 -38.61 14.59 12.21
CA THR A 2 -39.15 13.23 12.38
C THR A 2 -38.02 12.18 12.36
N ASP A 3 -36.82 12.55 11.90
CA ASP A 3 -35.72 11.61 11.66
C ASP A 3 -35.01 11.10 12.92
N ILE A 4 -35.11 11.79 14.05
CA ILE A 4 -34.42 11.37 15.30
C ILE A 4 -35.20 10.27 16.01
N LEU A 5 -36.53 10.31 15.97
CA LEU A 5 -37.39 9.29 16.59
C LEU A 5 -37.42 8.00 15.77
N ASP A 6 -37.40 8.10 14.44
CA ASP A 6 -37.30 6.93 13.55
C ASP A 6 -35.94 6.23 13.65
N THR A 7 -34.85 6.98 13.90
CA THR A 7 -33.52 6.38 14.14
C THR A 7 -33.44 5.67 15.50
N ILE A 8 -34.07 6.23 16.54
CA ILE A 8 -34.13 5.61 17.88
C ILE A 8 -35.06 4.39 17.89
N ALA A 9 -36.17 4.42 17.15
CA ALA A 9 -37.09 3.30 17.01
C ALA A 9 -36.45 2.12 16.26
N ALA A 10 -35.69 2.39 15.19
CA ALA A 10 -34.94 1.37 14.47
C ALA A 10 -33.81 0.74 15.32
N ASP A 11 -33.15 1.52 16.18
CA ASP A 11 -32.17 1.01 17.14
C ASP A 11 -32.81 0.16 18.25
N ALA A 12 -34.03 0.50 18.70
CA ALA A 12 -34.76 -0.22 19.73
C ALA A 12 -35.35 -1.55 19.23
N GLU A 13 -35.94 -1.57 18.02
CA GLU A 13 -36.42 -2.81 17.38
C GLU A 13 -35.27 -3.77 17.03
N ALA A 14 -34.12 -3.24 16.59
CA ALA A 14 -32.91 -4.04 16.37
C ALA A 14 -32.32 -4.61 17.68
N PHE A 15 -32.62 -3.99 18.83
CA PHE A 15 -32.25 -4.46 20.16
C PHE A 15 -33.23 -5.50 20.72
N GLU A 16 -34.53 -5.40 20.41
CA GLU A 16 -35.55 -6.38 20.83
C GLU A 16 -35.37 -7.74 20.16
N ASP A 17 -34.90 -7.77 18.90
CA ASP A 17 -34.61 -9.02 18.17
C ASP A 17 -33.25 -9.65 18.53
N LEU A 18 -32.45 -8.93 19.32
CA LEU A 18 -31.19 -9.38 19.89
C LEU A 18 -31.50 -10.25 21.11
N THR A 19 -31.92 -11.50 20.89
CA THR A 19 -31.91 -12.50 21.96
C THR A 19 -30.52 -12.49 22.60
N THR A 20 -30.43 -12.68 23.92
CA THR A 20 -29.13 -12.69 24.64
C THR A 20 -28.09 -13.60 23.98
N GLU A 21 -28.55 -14.66 23.31
CA GLU A 21 -27.74 -15.55 22.48
C GLU A 21 -27.22 -14.89 21.19
N LYS A 22 -28.08 -14.31 20.34
CA LYS A 22 -27.66 -13.62 19.10
C LYS A 22 -26.78 -12.40 19.37
N GLY A 23 -27.03 -11.68 20.46
CA GLY A 23 -26.23 -10.53 20.89
C GLY A 23 -24.86 -10.92 21.45
N ALA A 24 -24.79 -12.07 22.13
CA ALA A 24 -23.53 -12.66 22.58
C ALA A 24 -22.68 -13.11 21.39
N GLU A 25 -23.30 -13.82 20.42
CA GLU A 25 -22.62 -14.24 19.18
C GLU A 25 -22.02 -13.05 18.42
N LEU A 26 -22.77 -11.95 18.25
CA LEU A 26 -22.27 -10.74 17.59
C LEU A 26 -21.11 -10.11 18.36
N SER A 27 -21.22 -10.02 19.69
CA SER A 27 -20.16 -9.47 20.54
C SER A 27 -18.88 -10.31 20.47
N ASP A 28 -19.01 -11.63 20.41
CA ASP A 28 -17.89 -12.55 20.29
C ASP A 28 -17.22 -12.44 18.91
N LEU A 29 -17.99 -12.28 17.83
CA LEU A 29 -17.44 -12.03 16.49
C LEU A 29 -16.64 -10.71 16.43
N ILE A 30 -17.13 -9.65 17.07
CA ILE A 30 -16.43 -8.36 17.13
C ILE A 30 -15.11 -8.49 17.93
N ARG A 31 -15.12 -9.20 19.05
CA ARG A 31 -13.91 -9.47 19.86
C ARG A 31 -12.89 -10.27 19.07
N GLN A 32 -13.32 -11.36 18.42
CA GLN A 32 -12.45 -12.18 17.57
C GLN A 32 -11.82 -11.37 16.44
N ALA A 33 -12.61 -10.54 15.74
CA ALA A 33 -12.09 -9.69 14.67
C ALA A 33 -11.05 -8.67 15.19
N SER A 34 -11.27 -8.09 16.37
CA SER A 34 -10.33 -7.19 17.04
C SER A 34 -9.03 -7.89 17.43
N ASP A 35 -9.12 -9.10 17.99
CA ASP A 35 -7.96 -9.87 18.42
C ASP A 35 -7.14 -10.39 17.25
N VAL A 36 -7.79 -10.79 16.15
CA VAL A 36 -7.11 -11.13 14.89
C VAL A 36 -6.39 -9.90 14.33
N THR A 37 -7.02 -8.72 14.33
CA THR A 37 -6.40 -7.47 13.85
C THR A 37 -5.13 -7.12 14.66
N LYS A 38 -5.19 -7.25 16.00
CA LYS A 38 -4.01 -7.06 16.86
C LYS A 38 -2.93 -8.10 16.58
N SER A 39 -3.31 -9.36 16.37
CA SER A 39 -2.38 -10.44 16.07
C SER A 39 -1.66 -10.23 14.74
N ILE A 40 -2.36 -9.73 13.71
CA ILE A 40 -1.76 -9.34 12.42
C ILE A 40 -0.72 -8.24 12.64
N SER A 41 -1.08 -7.16 13.34
CA SER A 41 -0.15 -6.06 13.63
C SER A 41 1.11 -6.54 14.35
N ASN A 42 0.95 -7.38 15.38
CA ASN A 42 2.09 -7.94 16.13
C ASN A 42 2.97 -8.84 15.26
N ALA A 43 2.36 -9.66 14.40
CA ALA A 43 3.10 -10.53 13.47
C ALA A 43 3.90 -9.72 12.45
N GLU A 44 3.34 -8.63 11.91
CA GLU A 44 4.04 -7.75 10.98
C GLU A 44 5.29 -7.10 11.62
N GLU A 45 5.17 -6.65 12.88
CA GLU A 45 6.30 -6.14 13.65
C GLU A 45 7.36 -7.22 13.91
N ALA A 46 6.94 -8.42 14.30
CA ALA A 46 7.85 -9.55 14.51
C ALA A 46 8.60 -9.92 13.22
N VAL A 47 7.90 -9.99 12.08
CA VAL A 47 8.50 -10.24 10.77
C VAL A 47 9.53 -9.16 10.41
N LYS A 48 9.23 -7.89 10.68
CA LYS A 48 10.17 -6.78 10.46
C LYS A 48 11.44 -6.94 11.31
N SER A 49 11.30 -7.32 12.58
CA SER A 49 12.43 -7.56 13.48
C SER A 49 13.28 -8.76 13.05
N LEU A 50 12.63 -9.86 12.65
CA LEU A 50 13.31 -11.07 12.17
C LEU A 50 14.10 -10.79 10.88
N LYS A 51 13.53 -10.03 9.94
CA LYS A 51 14.24 -9.61 8.72
C LYS A 51 15.52 -8.84 9.05
N LYS A 52 15.42 -7.85 9.94
CA LYS A 52 16.59 -7.06 10.40
C LYS A 52 17.65 -7.95 11.08
N THR A 53 17.19 -8.89 11.90
CA THR A 53 18.09 -9.81 12.61
C THR A 53 18.81 -10.75 11.66
N ARG A 54 18.10 -11.34 10.70
CA ARG A 54 18.71 -12.14 9.61
C ARG A 54 19.74 -11.31 8.84
N ASP A 55 19.39 -10.09 8.44
CA ASP A 55 20.28 -9.24 7.65
C ASP A 55 21.57 -8.92 8.42
N ARG A 56 21.48 -8.69 9.74
CA ARG A 56 22.65 -8.54 10.61
C ARG A 56 23.55 -9.78 10.60
N TYR A 57 22.99 -10.99 10.62
CA TYR A 57 23.79 -12.21 10.51
C TYR A 57 24.51 -12.30 9.15
N LEU A 58 23.80 -12.03 8.06
CA LEU A 58 24.32 -12.21 6.70
C LEU A 58 25.34 -11.15 6.28
N TYR A 59 25.14 -9.89 6.66
CA TYR A 59 25.98 -8.78 6.19
C TYR A 59 27.07 -8.35 7.19
N GLU A 60 26.93 -8.69 8.47
CA GLU A 60 27.89 -8.27 9.51
C GLU A 60 28.55 -9.48 10.18
N LEU A 61 27.77 -10.33 10.86
CA LEU A 61 28.32 -11.32 11.79
C LEU A 61 29.02 -12.48 11.08
N ILE A 62 28.38 -13.10 10.08
CA ILE A 62 28.97 -14.22 9.34
C ILE A 62 30.20 -13.76 8.55
N PRO A 63 30.16 -12.68 7.76
CA PRO A 63 31.35 -12.16 7.07
C PRO A 63 32.49 -11.82 8.01
N ALA A 64 32.23 -11.18 9.15
CA ALA A 64 33.26 -10.87 10.13
C ALA A 64 33.94 -12.15 10.67
N ARG A 65 33.16 -13.16 11.07
CA ARG A 65 33.71 -14.43 11.59
C ARG A 65 34.44 -15.24 10.53
N MET A 66 33.92 -15.31 9.32
CA MET A 66 34.58 -15.99 8.20
C MET A 66 35.90 -15.30 7.85
N SER A 67 35.94 -13.97 7.85
CA SER A 67 37.17 -13.19 7.65
C SER A 67 38.19 -13.37 8.78
N GLU A 68 37.76 -13.46 10.05
CA GLU A 68 38.64 -13.72 11.20
C GLU A 68 39.37 -15.06 11.09
N ILE A 69 38.70 -16.08 10.54
CA ILE A 69 39.24 -17.45 10.40
C ILE A 69 39.94 -17.64 9.04
N GLY A 70 39.87 -16.65 8.14
CA GLY A 70 40.47 -16.72 6.81
C GLY A 70 39.76 -17.70 5.87
N MET A 71 38.44 -17.86 6.02
CA MET A 71 37.63 -18.74 5.19
C MET A 71 36.72 -17.92 4.27
N ASP A 72 36.81 -18.17 2.96
CA ASP A 72 35.91 -17.53 1.98
C ASP A 72 34.68 -18.40 1.64
N LYS A 73 34.73 -19.69 1.98
CA LYS A 73 33.64 -20.65 1.77
C LYS A 73 33.61 -21.71 2.87
N VAL A 74 32.41 -22.05 3.35
CA VAL A 74 32.17 -23.10 4.35
C VAL A 74 30.86 -23.83 4.05
N GLU A 75 30.75 -25.09 4.48
CA GLU A 75 29.50 -25.85 4.42
C GLU A 75 29.07 -26.23 5.84
N VAL A 76 27.84 -25.90 6.22
CA VAL A 76 27.28 -26.15 7.56
C VAL A 76 25.84 -26.65 7.43
N ASP A 77 25.54 -27.83 7.98
CA ASP A 77 24.21 -28.44 7.96
C ASP A 77 23.58 -28.53 6.55
N GLY A 78 24.41 -28.82 5.54
CA GLY A 78 24.01 -28.90 4.13
C GLY A 78 23.87 -27.53 3.44
N ASN A 79 24.16 -26.43 4.13
CA ASN A 79 24.16 -25.09 3.54
C ASN A 79 25.59 -24.70 3.13
N SER A 80 25.79 -24.36 1.86
CA SER A 80 27.04 -23.75 1.40
C SER A 80 26.99 -22.24 1.58
N VAL A 81 27.92 -21.70 2.37
CA VAL A 81 28.07 -20.27 2.66
C VAL A 81 29.36 -19.80 2.01
N SER A 82 29.28 -18.76 1.16
CA SER A 82 30.44 -18.13 0.53
C SER A 82 30.36 -16.62 0.68
N LEU A 83 31.49 -15.98 0.96
CA LEU A 83 31.57 -14.52 0.97
C LEU A 83 31.62 -13.98 -0.45
N THR A 84 30.85 -12.92 -0.69
CA THR A 84 30.88 -12.18 -1.96
C THR A 84 30.86 -10.71 -1.62
N THR A 85 31.68 -9.93 -2.31
CA THR A 85 31.68 -8.48 -2.17
C THR A 85 30.39 -7.91 -2.73
N PHE A 86 29.74 -7.03 -1.98
CA PHE A 86 28.57 -6.30 -2.45
C PHE A 86 28.77 -4.82 -2.19
N VAL A 87 28.27 -3.98 -3.10
CA VAL A 87 28.21 -2.53 -2.95
C VAL A 87 26.75 -2.15 -2.94
N SER A 88 26.33 -1.47 -1.87
CA SER A 88 24.99 -0.90 -1.76
C SER A 88 25.12 0.57 -1.43
N ALA A 89 24.34 1.40 -2.13
CA ALA A 89 24.25 2.83 -1.88
C ALA A 89 22.76 3.22 -1.90
N THR A 90 22.39 4.23 -1.11
CA THR A 90 21.04 4.77 -1.07
C THR A 90 21.13 6.29 -1.03
N MET A 91 20.21 6.97 -1.71
CA MET A 91 20.12 8.43 -1.64
C MET A 91 19.74 8.89 -0.22
N PRO A 92 20.24 10.04 0.24
CA PRO A 92 19.78 10.64 1.49
C PRO A 92 18.25 10.80 1.50
N LYS A 93 17.65 10.54 2.66
CA LYS A 93 16.19 10.69 2.86
C LYS A 93 15.80 12.13 3.15
N ASP A 94 16.69 12.89 3.78
CA ASP A 94 16.50 14.31 4.04
C ASP A 94 16.50 15.09 2.71
N PRO A 95 15.50 15.96 2.45
CA PRO A 95 15.39 16.68 1.19
C PRO A 95 16.59 17.59 0.89
N LEU A 96 17.16 18.26 1.89
CA LEU A 96 18.29 19.18 1.70
C LEU A 96 19.56 18.40 1.37
N GLN A 97 19.81 17.31 2.10
CA GLN A 97 20.95 16.42 1.81
C GLN A 97 20.81 15.73 0.45
N LYS A 98 19.58 15.38 0.05
CA LYS A 98 19.31 14.79 -1.26
C LYS A 98 19.66 15.76 -2.38
N ASP A 99 19.31 17.04 -2.26
CA ASP A 99 19.65 18.05 -3.27
C ASP A 99 21.18 18.22 -3.39
N LEU A 100 21.88 18.33 -2.25
CA LEU A 100 23.35 18.37 -2.23
C LEU A 100 23.99 17.14 -2.88
N ALA A 101 23.46 15.95 -2.63
CA ALA A 101 23.93 14.72 -3.26
C ALA A 101 23.69 14.71 -4.78
N ILE A 102 22.54 15.20 -5.25
CA ILE A 102 22.25 15.35 -6.68
C ILE A 102 23.22 16.36 -7.33
N GLN A 103 23.46 17.50 -6.68
CA GLN A 103 24.44 18.49 -7.15
C GLN A 103 25.85 17.91 -7.18
N HIS A 104 26.22 17.11 -6.19
CA HIS A 104 27.51 16.43 -6.16
C HIS A 104 27.66 15.45 -7.33
N LEU A 105 26.64 14.63 -7.61
CA LEU A 105 26.63 13.74 -8.77
C LEU A 105 26.85 14.51 -10.08
N ARG A 106 26.22 15.68 -10.23
CA ARG A 106 26.46 16.56 -11.39
C ARG A 106 27.90 17.09 -11.42
N SER A 107 28.45 17.51 -10.28
CA SER A 107 29.82 18.05 -10.20
C SER A 107 30.91 17.05 -10.54
N ILE A 108 30.67 15.75 -10.30
CA ILE A 108 31.63 14.67 -10.62
C ILE A 108 31.40 14.08 -12.02
N GLY A 109 30.52 14.68 -12.83
CA GLY A 109 30.22 14.19 -14.18
C GLY A 109 29.31 12.95 -14.23
N CYS A 110 28.70 12.57 -13.11
CA CYS A 110 27.71 11.47 -13.04
C CYS A 110 26.27 11.98 -13.20
N GLY A 111 26.08 13.10 -13.92
CA GLY A 111 24.77 13.70 -14.17
C GLY A 111 23.81 12.74 -14.90
N ASP A 112 24.34 11.92 -15.80
CA ASP A 112 23.57 10.99 -16.64
C ASP A 112 22.92 9.84 -15.82
N PHE A 113 23.37 9.61 -14.59
CA PHE A 113 22.74 8.65 -13.68
C PHE A 113 21.46 9.20 -13.02
N ILE A 114 21.22 10.50 -13.12
CA ILE A 114 20.05 11.14 -12.52
C ILE A 114 18.84 10.94 -13.42
N LYS A 115 17.94 10.07 -12.99
CA LYS A 115 16.63 9.89 -13.65
C LYS A 115 15.67 10.98 -13.22
N ASN A 116 15.11 11.70 -14.19
CA ASN A 116 14.04 12.66 -13.97
C ASN A 116 12.72 12.07 -14.45
N LYS A 117 11.68 12.15 -13.63
CA LYS A 117 10.31 11.80 -14.01
C LYS A 117 9.46 13.06 -13.87
N LEU A 118 8.81 13.46 -14.95
CA LEU A 118 7.76 14.48 -14.93
C LEU A 118 6.42 13.76 -14.88
N GLU A 119 5.52 14.22 -14.01
CA GLU A 119 4.15 13.71 -13.91
C GLU A 119 3.20 14.89 -13.90
N VAL A 120 2.20 14.86 -14.78
CA VAL A 120 1.19 15.90 -14.93
C VAL A 120 -0.16 15.27 -14.64
N SER A 121 -0.88 15.83 -13.67
CA SER A 121 -2.20 15.36 -13.28
C SER A 121 -3.28 16.20 -13.96
N PHE A 122 -4.14 15.53 -14.73
CA PHE A 122 -5.32 16.13 -15.35
C PHE A 122 -6.56 15.89 -14.49
N GLY A 123 -7.44 16.89 -14.42
CA GLY A 123 -8.70 16.85 -13.69
C GLY A 123 -9.82 16.15 -14.46
N LEU A 124 -11.02 16.18 -13.87
CA LEU A 124 -12.22 15.62 -14.50
C LEU A 124 -12.52 16.34 -15.83
N SER A 125 -12.91 15.56 -16.84
CA SER A 125 -13.23 16.04 -18.19
C SER A 125 -12.05 16.55 -19.02
N GLN A 126 -10.81 16.40 -18.55
CA GLN A 126 -9.60 16.77 -19.29
C GLN A 126 -8.96 15.60 -20.06
N ASP A 127 -9.72 14.53 -20.33
CA ASP A 127 -9.21 13.34 -21.06
C ASP A 127 -8.64 13.70 -22.45
N ASN A 128 -9.31 14.60 -23.17
CA ASN A 128 -8.82 15.05 -24.48
C ASN A 128 -7.54 15.88 -24.38
N GLU A 129 -7.41 16.72 -23.34
CA GLU A 129 -6.20 17.52 -23.11
C GLU A 129 -5.00 16.63 -22.74
N ALA A 130 -5.24 15.60 -21.92
CA ALA A 130 -4.22 14.62 -21.56
C ALA A 130 -3.70 13.87 -22.79
N LYS A 131 -4.59 13.42 -23.68
CA LYS A 131 -4.23 12.76 -24.94
C LYS A 131 -3.49 13.68 -25.90
N ALA A 132 -3.88 14.95 -25.97
CA ALA A 132 -3.19 15.93 -26.81
C ALA A 132 -1.75 16.16 -26.33
N LEU A 133 -1.55 16.40 -25.02
CA LEU A 133 -0.21 16.58 -24.47
C LEU A 133 0.67 15.33 -24.64
N GLU A 134 0.09 14.14 -24.48
CA GLU A 134 0.80 12.88 -24.73
C GLU A 134 1.28 12.79 -26.18
N ALA A 135 0.43 13.13 -27.15
CA ALA A 135 0.80 13.14 -28.56
C ALA A 135 1.95 14.12 -28.86
N ASP A 136 1.89 15.33 -28.30
CA ASP A 136 2.92 16.35 -28.45
C ASP A 136 4.29 15.86 -27.92
N LEU A 137 4.29 15.17 -26.78
CA LEU A 137 5.51 14.61 -26.19
C LEU A 137 6.09 13.46 -27.01
N VAL A 138 5.24 12.61 -27.58
CA VAL A 138 5.67 11.53 -28.48
C VAL A 138 6.25 12.11 -29.77
N GLU A 139 5.64 13.15 -30.35
CA GLU A 139 6.16 13.85 -31.53
C GLU A 139 7.53 14.49 -31.25
N ALA A 140 7.72 15.01 -30.03
CA ALA A 140 9.01 15.52 -29.57
C ALA A 140 10.07 14.43 -29.30
N GLY A 141 9.74 13.15 -29.48
CA GLY A 141 10.66 12.02 -29.31
C GLY A 141 10.83 11.57 -27.85
N HIS A 142 9.90 11.93 -26.96
CA HIS A 142 9.88 11.45 -25.58
C HIS A 142 9.04 10.18 -25.45
N ASP A 143 9.57 9.19 -24.73
CA ASP A 143 8.78 8.04 -24.31
C ASP A 143 7.76 8.48 -23.25
N THR A 144 6.48 8.48 -23.63
CA THR A 144 5.38 8.78 -22.71
C THR A 144 4.85 7.53 -22.06
N SER A 145 4.41 7.67 -20.80
CA SER A 145 3.63 6.65 -20.12
C SER A 145 2.36 7.30 -19.57
N SER A 146 1.23 7.08 -20.24
CA SER A 146 -0.08 7.49 -19.76
C SER A 146 -0.77 6.36 -19.01
N LYS A 147 -1.31 6.67 -17.83
CA LYS A 147 -2.12 5.76 -17.06
C LYS A 147 -3.52 6.35 -16.99
N ILE A 148 -4.47 5.69 -17.64
CA ILE A 148 -5.89 6.04 -17.56
C ILE A 148 -6.50 5.14 -16.49
N TRP A 149 -7.08 5.73 -15.45
CA TRP A 149 -7.79 4.98 -14.44
C TRP A 149 -8.98 5.77 -13.91
N VAL A 150 -9.98 5.05 -13.42
CA VAL A 150 -11.05 5.62 -12.61
C VAL A 150 -10.69 5.37 -11.15
N GLU A 151 -10.64 6.44 -10.35
CA GLU A 151 -10.41 6.32 -8.93
C GLU A 151 -11.46 5.39 -8.29
N PRO A 152 -11.06 4.38 -7.50
CA PRO A 152 -12.01 3.41 -6.93
C PRO A 152 -13.13 4.07 -6.12
N MET A 153 -12.84 5.16 -5.42
CA MET A 153 -13.84 5.92 -4.65
C MET A 153 -14.84 6.65 -5.56
N THR A 154 -14.38 7.15 -6.71
CA THR A 154 -15.23 7.79 -7.72
C THR A 154 -16.14 6.76 -8.39
N LEU A 155 -15.59 5.60 -8.77
CA LEU A 155 -16.37 4.49 -9.32
C LEU A 155 -17.40 3.97 -8.31
N LYS A 156 -17.00 3.80 -7.04
CA LYS A 156 -17.89 3.40 -5.95
C LYS A 156 -19.01 4.40 -5.72
N LYS A 157 -18.70 5.71 -5.74
CA LYS A 157 -19.70 6.78 -5.60
C LYS A 157 -20.71 6.71 -6.76
N LEU A 158 -20.22 6.60 -7.99
CA LEU A 158 -21.07 6.45 -9.17
C LEU A 158 -21.98 5.22 -9.06
N ALA A 159 -21.41 4.05 -8.72
CA ALA A 159 -22.16 2.81 -8.54
C ALA A 159 -23.28 2.98 -7.49
N LYS A 160 -22.96 3.58 -6.33
CA LYS A 160 -23.92 3.85 -5.27
C LYS A 160 -25.04 4.79 -5.75
N GLU A 161 -24.70 5.90 -6.40
CA GLU A 161 -25.68 6.89 -6.90
C GLU A 161 -26.62 6.28 -7.95
N ARG A 162 -26.07 5.51 -8.90
CA ARG A 162 -26.87 4.83 -9.94
C ARG A 162 -27.83 3.81 -9.34
N LEU A 163 -27.32 2.94 -8.46
CA LEU A 163 -28.13 1.91 -7.81
C LEU A 163 -29.21 2.51 -6.90
N GLN A 164 -28.90 3.57 -6.14
CA GLN A 164 -29.89 4.27 -5.30
C GLN A 164 -30.95 5.01 -6.11
N ALA A 165 -30.59 5.52 -7.28
CA ALA A 165 -31.52 6.17 -8.20
C ALA A 165 -32.33 5.19 -9.07
N GLY A 166 -32.15 3.87 -8.90
CA GLY A 166 -32.80 2.84 -9.73
C GLY A 166 -32.35 2.84 -11.19
N GLN A 167 -31.17 3.40 -11.47
CA GLN A 167 -30.59 3.44 -12.82
C GLN A 167 -29.77 2.18 -13.08
N GLU A 168 -29.72 1.75 -14.34
CA GLU A 168 -28.91 0.61 -14.75
C GLU A 168 -27.42 0.86 -14.45
N PHE A 169 -26.79 -0.17 -13.85
CA PHE A 169 -25.37 -0.22 -13.56
C PHE A 169 -24.90 -1.66 -13.72
N ASP A 170 -23.92 -1.89 -14.58
CA ASP A 170 -23.39 -3.22 -14.86
C ASP A 170 -22.47 -3.69 -13.72
N THR A 171 -23.05 -4.39 -12.75
CA THR A 171 -22.32 -4.87 -11.58
C THR A 171 -21.29 -5.95 -11.91
N GLU A 172 -21.46 -6.68 -13.01
CA GLU A 172 -20.52 -7.72 -13.43
C GLU A 172 -19.29 -7.08 -14.07
N LEU A 173 -19.47 -6.14 -14.99
CA LEU A 173 -18.37 -5.42 -15.66
C LEU A 173 -17.48 -4.69 -14.64
N PHE A 174 -18.08 -4.07 -13.64
CA PHE A 174 -17.36 -3.30 -12.62
C PHE A 174 -17.00 -4.11 -11.37
N ASN A 175 -17.26 -5.43 -11.36
CA ASN A 175 -17.07 -6.30 -10.19
C ASN A 175 -17.65 -5.67 -8.90
N ALA A 176 -18.82 -5.05 -9.02
CA ALA A 176 -19.43 -4.30 -7.94
C ALA A 176 -20.20 -5.26 -7.03
N HIS A 177 -19.67 -5.47 -5.82
CA HIS A 177 -20.33 -6.26 -4.79
C HIS A 177 -21.20 -5.37 -3.91
N ILE A 178 -22.50 -5.63 -3.89
CA ILE A 178 -23.44 -4.99 -2.97
C ILE A 178 -23.48 -5.84 -1.71
N GLY A 179 -23.04 -5.29 -0.58
CA GLY A 179 -23.05 -5.98 0.70
C GLY A 179 -22.83 -5.03 1.87
N THR A 180 -23.20 -5.49 3.07
CA THR A 180 -22.99 -4.77 4.32
C THR A 180 -21.63 -5.17 4.90
N VAL A 181 -20.75 -4.21 5.15
CA VAL A 181 -19.45 -4.43 5.80
C VAL A 181 -19.49 -3.80 7.19
N ALA A 182 -19.21 -4.60 8.22
CA ALA A 182 -19.05 -4.11 9.58
C ALA A 182 -17.80 -3.21 9.66
N LYS A 183 -17.97 -1.99 10.17
CA LYS A 183 -16.86 -1.06 10.42
C LYS A 183 -16.62 -0.97 11.92
N ILE A 184 -15.54 -1.60 12.39
CA ILE A 184 -15.11 -1.49 13.77
C ILE A 184 -14.14 -0.30 13.85
N LYS A 185 -14.54 0.78 14.53
CA LYS A 185 -13.64 1.87 14.91
C LYS A 185 -13.39 1.78 16.41
N GLY A 186 -12.14 1.53 16.80
CA GLY A 186 -11.74 1.68 18.20
C GLY A 186 -11.65 3.16 18.58
N ALA A 187 -11.93 3.48 19.85
CA ALA A 187 -11.56 4.76 20.44
C ALA A 187 -10.04 4.85 20.63
#